data_AF-A0A6A4H6H9-F1
#
_entry.id   AF-A0A6A4H6H9-F1
#
_cell.length_a   1.000
_cell.length_b   1.000
_cell.length_c   1.000
_cell.angle_alpha   90.00
_cell.angle_beta   90.00
_cell.angle_gamma   90.00
#
_symmetry.space_group_name_H-M   'P 1'
#
loop_
_entity.id
_entity.type
_entity.pdbx_description
1 polymer ?
#
loop_
_entity_poly.entity_id
_entity_poly.type
_entity_poly.pdbx_seq_one_letter_code
_entity_poly.pdbx_strand_id
1 'polypeptide(L)'
;MPFLPHNPAVRPSEKALIDNFRASLDGIKLEDCTTCFEQGFDLGLNGGDECSRCWKDKEGTKKWSAANKVHPAHEIPPCLKGLTEIEEMLIACVKPLMQVRYTKG
;
A
#
# COMPACT_ATOMS: atom_id res chain seq x y z
N MET A 1 14.70 35.92 -25.03
CA MET A 1 15.17 34.72 -24.30
C MET A 1 15.10 35.05 -22.82
N PRO A 2 14.14 34.51 -22.05
CA PRO A 2 14.09 34.80 -20.61
C PRO A 2 15.29 34.14 -19.92
N PHE A 3 15.99 34.90 -19.09
CA PHE A 3 17.06 34.42 -18.24
C PHE A 3 16.50 33.38 -17.28
N LEU A 4 16.89 32.11 -17.45
CA LEU A 4 16.68 31.11 -16.40
C LEU A 4 17.61 31.48 -15.24
N PRO A 5 17.11 31.61 -14.00
CA PRO A 5 17.98 31.88 -12.86
C PRO A 5 19.02 30.76 -12.74
N HIS A 6 20.30 31.13 -12.63
CA HIS A 6 21.43 30.21 -12.48
C HIS A 6 21.43 29.44 -11.15
N ASN A 7 20.49 29.74 -10.25
CA ASN A 7 20.37 29.02 -9.00
C ASN A 7 19.62 27.69 -9.25
N PRO A 8 20.19 26.55 -8.80
CA PRO A 8 19.50 25.28 -8.90
C PRO A 8 18.20 25.35 -8.09
N ALA A 9 17.13 24.76 -8.63
CA ALA A 9 15.80 24.72 -7.99
C ALA A 9 15.81 24.00 -6.62
N VAL A 10 16.86 23.23 -6.34
CA VAL A 10 17.06 22.51 -5.08
C VAL A 10 18.48 22.80 -4.60
N ARG A 11 18.61 23.28 -3.37
CA ARG A 11 19.93 23.49 -2.74
C ARG A 11 20.59 22.14 -2.42
N PRO A 12 21.92 22.06 -2.34
CA PRO A 12 22.60 20.80 -2.01
C PRO A 12 22.12 20.15 -0.70
N SER A 13 21.80 20.96 0.32
CA SER A 13 21.24 20.47 1.59
C SER A 13 19.83 19.87 1.44
N GLU A 14 19.00 20.45 0.58
CA GLU A 14 17.65 19.95 0.28
C GLU A 14 17.71 18.66 -0.54
N LYS A 15 18.68 18.56 -1.45
CA LYS A 15 18.90 17.34 -2.25
C LYS A 15 19.16 16.14 -1.34
N ALA A 16 20.01 16.29 -0.32
CA ALA A 16 20.27 15.22 0.64
C ALA A 16 19.00 14.78 1.40
N LEU A 17 18.12 15.73 1.76
CA LEU A 17 16.83 15.42 2.40
C LEU A 17 15.89 14.67 1.44
N ILE A 18 15.84 15.07 0.17
CA ILE A 18 15.03 14.41 -0.86
C ILE A 18 15.54 12.99 -1.13
N ASP A 19 16.85 12.81 -1.21
CA ASP A 19 17.46 11.50 -1.44
C ASP A 19 17.19 10.55 -0.26
N ASN A 20 17.29 11.04 0.99
CA ASN A 20 16.92 10.27 2.19
C ASN A 20 15.43 9.91 2.23
N PHE A 21 14.56 10.85 1.84
CA PHE A 21 13.12 10.60 1.76
C PHE A 21 12.80 9.52 0.72
N ARG A 22 13.42 9.58 -0.46
CA ARG A 22 13.29 8.55 -1.50
C ARG A 22 13.78 7.20 -1.03
N ALA A 23 14.97 7.14 -0.41
CA ALA A 23 15.49 5.89 0.15
C ALA A 23 14.56 5.30 1.23
N SER A 24 13.91 6.16 2.01
CA SER A 24 12.93 5.73 3.01
C SER A 24 11.66 5.18 2.35
N LEU A 25 11.16 5.83 1.28
CA LEU A 25 10.04 5.33 0.49
C LEU A 25 10.35 4.00 -0.19
N ASP A 26 11.54 3.86 -0.79
CA ASP A 26 11.99 2.62 -1.43
C ASP A 26 12.13 1.47 -0.41
N GLY A 27 12.36 1.80 0.86
CA GLY A 27 12.41 0.83 1.96
C GLY A 27 11.04 0.35 2.42
N ILE A 28 9.94 1.04 2.08
CA ILE A 28 8.59 0.62 2.42
C ILE A 28 8.20 -0.54 1.52
N LYS A 29 8.08 -1.72 2.12
CA LYS A 29 7.64 -2.94 1.43
C LYS A 29 6.18 -3.21 1.71
N LEU A 30 5.48 -3.64 0.67
CA LEU A 30 4.19 -4.29 0.84
C LEU A 30 4.47 -5.73 1.30
N GLU A 31 3.96 -6.05 2.47
CA GLU A 31 4.11 -7.34 3.14
C GLU A 31 2.80 -8.12 3.03
N ASP A 32 2.90 -9.45 3.01
CA ASP A 32 1.76 -10.35 2.88
C ASP A 32 1.70 -11.31 4.06
N CYS A 33 0.55 -11.39 4.74
CA CYS A 33 0.33 -12.39 5.79
C CYS A 33 -0.03 -13.75 5.17
N THR A 34 0.73 -14.80 5.46
CA THR A 34 0.48 -16.15 4.92
C THR A 34 -0.80 -16.81 5.44
N THR A 35 -1.31 -16.37 6.60
CA THR A 35 -2.53 -16.92 7.20
C THR A 35 -3.79 -16.24 6.67
N CYS A 36 -3.86 -14.90 6.72
CA CYS A 36 -5.07 -14.16 6.34
C CYS A 36 -5.01 -13.51 4.97
N PHE A 37 -3.89 -13.64 4.26
CA PHE A 37 -3.61 -13.06 2.93
C PHE A 37 -3.83 -11.55 2.84
N GLU A 38 -3.81 -10.87 3.98
CA GLU A 38 -3.83 -9.42 4.02
C GLU A 38 -2.49 -8.89 3.53
N GLN A 39 -2.55 -7.94 2.60
CA GLN A 39 -1.41 -7.20 2.10
C GLN A 39 -1.40 -5.81 2.72
N GLY A 40 -0.25 -5.35 3.19
CA GLY A 40 -0.14 -4.04 3.82
C GLY A 40 1.29 -3.56 3.97
N PHE A 41 1.44 -2.26 4.14
CA PHE A 41 2.74 -1.69 4.48
C PHE A 41 2.98 -1.88 5.98
N ASP A 42 4.16 -2.36 6.34
CA ASP A 42 4.59 -2.53 7.74
C ASP A 42 3.58 -3.39 8.57
N LEU A 43 3.22 -4.57 8.05
CA LEU A 43 2.32 -5.50 8.72
C LEU A 43 2.92 -6.07 10.02
N GLY A 44 4.23 -5.91 10.21
CA GLY A 44 4.93 -6.40 11.39
C GLY A 44 4.83 -7.92 11.46
N LEU A 45 5.25 -8.58 10.38
CA LEU A 45 5.23 -10.03 10.26
C LEU A 45 6.10 -10.69 11.34
N ASN A 46 5.56 -11.73 11.97
CA ASN A 46 6.23 -12.53 12.99
C ASN A 46 6.79 -13.83 12.38
N GLY A 47 7.58 -14.59 13.13
CA GLY A 47 8.33 -15.78 12.66
C GLY A 47 7.48 -16.83 11.95
N GLY A 48 7.35 -16.66 10.62
CA GLY A 48 6.46 -17.42 9.73
C GLY A 48 5.62 -16.56 8.76
N ASP A 49 5.96 -15.29 8.57
CA ASP A 49 5.23 -14.35 7.69
C ASP A 49 3.77 -14.17 8.09
N GLU A 50 3.50 -14.18 9.40
CA GLU A 50 2.18 -13.96 9.96
C GLU A 50 2.05 -12.57 10.58
N CYS A 51 1.00 -11.84 10.20
CA CYS A 51 0.67 -10.59 10.85
C CYS A 51 0.37 -10.82 12.35
N SER A 52 0.58 -9.77 13.15
CA SER A 52 0.41 -9.83 14.60
C SER A 52 -0.96 -10.33 15.07
N ARG A 53 -2.03 -10.12 14.29
CA ARG A 53 -3.36 -10.65 14.59
C ARG A 53 -3.40 -12.17 14.47
N CYS A 54 -2.89 -12.71 13.38
CA CYS A 54 -2.86 -14.15 13.11
C CYS A 54 -1.88 -14.87 14.01
N TRP A 55 -0.76 -14.25 14.35
CA TRP A 55 0.23 -14.84 15.25
C TRP A 55 -0.30 -14.98 16.69
N LYS A 56 -1.12 -14.03 17.16
CA LYS A 56 -1.75 -14.06 18.50
C LYS A 56 -2.95 -15.02 18.60
N ASP A 57 -3.57 -15.36 17.48
CA ASP A 57 -4.68 -16.31 17.42
C ASP A 57 -4.15 -17.73 17.65
N LYS A 58 -4.55 -18.34 18.78
CA LYS A 58 -4.16 -19.70 19.20
C LYS A 58 -5.30 -20.71 19.10
N GLU A 59 -6.40 -20.33 18.46
CA GLU A 59 -7.51 -21.24 18.21
C GLU A 59 -7.09 -22.36 17.25
N GLY A 60 -7.75 -23.52 17.35
CA GLY A 60 -7.47 -24.67 16.48
C GLY A 60 -7.72 -24.39 15.00
N THR A 61 -8.60 -23.44 14.68
CA THR A 61 -8.77 -22.88 13.34
C THR A 61 -8.74 -21.36 13.45
N LYS A 62 -7.73 -20.73 12.86
CA LYS A 62 -7.56 -19.28 12.95
C LYS A 62 -8.70 -18.55 12.26
N LYS A 63 -9.20 -17.49 12.88
CA LYS A 63 -10.41 -16.76 12.46
C LYS A 63 -10.36 -16.26 11.02
N TRP A 64 -9.22 -15.79 10.55
CA TRP A 64 -9.07 -15.21 9.21
C TRP A 64 -8.34 -16.13 8.23
N SER A 65 -8.05 -17.35 8.64
CA SER A 65 -7.43 -18.33 7.75
C SER A 65 -8.37 -18.80 6.66
N ALA A 66 -7.81 -19.29 5.56
CA ALA A 66 -8.58 -20.00 4.53
C ALA A 66 -9.41 -21.17 5.10
N ALA A 67 -8.92 -21.81 6.17
CA ALA A 67 -9.63 -22.89 6.83
C ALA A 67 -10.97 -22.45 7.45
N ASN A 68 -11.12 -21.18 7.84
CA ASN A 68 -12.37 -20.64 8.36
C ASN A 68 -13.36 -20.21 7.26
N LYS A 69 -13.00 -20.33 5.98
CA LYS A 69 -13.87 -20.03 4.82
C LYS A 69 -14.49 -18.62 4.81
N VAL A 70 -13.94 -17.70 5.60
CA VAL A 70 -14.32 -16.27 5.62
C VAL A 70 -13.51 -15.45 4.63
N HIS A 71 -12.40 -16.01 4.13
CA HIS A 71 -11.64 -15.38 3.07
C HIS A 71 -12.52 -15.39 1.80
N PRO A 72 -12.89 -14.21 1.25
CA PRO A 72 -13.61 -14.17 -0.03
C PRO A 72 -12.76 -14.95 -1.03
N ALA A 73 -13.33 -15.96 -1.68
CA ALA A 73 -12.57 -16.88 -2.51
C ALA A 73 -11.64 -16.12 -3.46
N HIS A 74 -10.41 -16.60 -3.67
CA HIS A 74 -9.51 -16.09 -4.71
C HIS A 74 -10.15 -16.14 -6.12
N GLU A 75 -11.25 -16.87 -6.27
CA GLU A 75 -12.10 -16.79 -7.44
C GLU A 75 -12.85 -15.46 -7.50
N ILE A 76 -12.24 -14.52 -8.21
CA ILE A 76 -12.92 -13.35 -8.72
C ILE A 76 -14.05 -13.84 -9.65
N PRO A 77 -15.32 -13.49 -9.39
CA PRO A 77 -16.44 -13.81 -10.27
C PRO A 77 -16.15 -13.38 -11.72
N PRO A 78 -16.59 -14.14 -12.75
CA PRO A 78 -16.31 -13.78 -14.15
C PRO A 78 -16.73 -12.35 -14.52
N CYS A 79 -17.80 -11.83 -13.92
CA CYS A 79 -18.27 -10.45 -14.12
C CYS A 79 -17.37 -9.37 -13.52
N LEU A 80 -16.43 -9.73 -12.65
CA LEU A 80 -15.45 -8.83 -12.03
C LEU A 80 -14.04 -9.03 -12.60
N LYS A 81 -13.88 -9.81 -13.68
CA LYS A 81 -12.60 -10.00 -14.37
C LYS A 81 -12.48 -9.03 -15.55
N GLY A 82 -11.29 -8.42 -15.72
CA GLY A 82 -10.98 -7.57 -16.88
C GLY A 82 -11.64 -6.19 -16.84
N LEU A 83 -11.95 -5.69 -15.64
CA LEU A 83 -12.46 -4.34 -15.45
C LEU A 83 -11.41 -3.30 -15.86
N THR A 84 -11.87 -2.18 -16.40
CA THR A 84 -11.05 -0.99 -16.60
C THR A 84 -10.71 -0.34 -15.25
N GLU A 85 -9.65 0.46 -15.19
CA GLU A 85 -9.24 1.18 -13.97
C GLU A 85 -10.41 2.00 -13.38
N ILE A 86 -11.24 2.61 -14.23
CA ILE A 86 -12.43 3.37 -13.81
C ILE A 86 -13.49 2.45 -13.19
N GLU A 87 -13.74 1.27 -13.78
CA GLU A 87 -14.73 0.32 -13.27
C GLU A 87 -14.29 -0.29 -11.94
N GLU A 88 -12.99 -0.60 -11.78
CA GLU A 88 -12.43 -1.03 -10.51
C GLU A 88 -12.60 0.04 -9.42
N MET A 89 -12.34 1.32 -9.75
CA MET A 89 -12.54 2.44 -8.82
C MET A 89 -14.01 2.61 -8.40
N LEU A 90 -14.97 2.36 -9.29
CA LEU A 90 -16.39 2.49 -9.00
C LEU A 90 -16.89 1.43 -7.99
N ILE A 91 -16.30 0.24 -8.00
CA ILE A 91 -16.68 -0.86 -7.09
C ILE A 91 -15.76 -0.99 -5.88
N ALA A 92 -14.64 -0.25 -5.85
CA ALA A 92 -13.71 -0.28 -4.73
C ALA A 92 -14.39 0.17 -3.43
N CYS A 93 -14.24 -0.62 -2.36
CA CYS A 93 -14.70 -0.27 -1.01
C CYS A 93 -13.91 0.90 -0.38
N VAL A 94 -12.97 1.50 -1.12
CA VAL A 94 -12.15 2.62 -0.68
C VAL A 94 -12.60 3.85 -1.45
N LYS A 95 -13.09 4.87 -0.75
CA LYS A 95 -13.47 6.16 -1.35
C LYS A 95 -12.19 6.99 -1.57
N PRO A 96 -11.64 7.12 -2.78
CA PRO A 96 -10.50 8.00 -2.98
C PRO A 96 -10.93 9.45 -2.69
N LEU A 97 -10.26 10.09 -1.74
CA LEU A 97 -10.39 11.52 -1.48
C LEU A 97 -9.19 12.23 -2.08
N MET A 98 -9.35 12.86 -3.24
CA MET A 98 -8.32 13.72 -3.81
C MET A 98 -8.49 15.15 -3.29
N GLN A 99 -7.48 15.68 -2.61
CA GLN A 99 -7.42 17.09 -2.22
C GLN A 99 -6.35 17.81 -3.03
N VAL A 100 -6.77 18.62 -4.01
CA VAL A 100 -5.87 19.51 -4.76
C VAL A 100 -5.67 20.79 -3.96
N ARG A 101 -4.42 21.11 -3.61
CA ARG A 101 -4.06 22.40 -2.98
C ARG A 101 -3.16 23.18 -3.91
N TYR A 102 -3.56 24.41 -4.21
CA TYR A 102 -2.69 25.38 -4.86
C TYR A 102 -1.81 26.04 -3.81
N THR A 103 -0.50 25.83 -3.89
CA THR A 103 0.46 26.65 -3.16
C THR A 103 0.78 27.87 -4.03
N LYS A 104 0.49 29.07 -3.54
CA LYS A 104 1.01 30.30 -4.15
C LYS A 104 2.54 30.31 -3.96
N GLY A 105 3.25 30.44 -5.07
CA GLY A 105 4.68 30.82 -5.08
C GLY A 105 4.86 32.27 -4.69
#